data_AF-A0A1V6HST2-F1
#
_entry.id   AF-A0A1V6HST2-F1
#
_cell.length_a   1.000
_cell.length_b   1.000
_cell.length_c   1.000
_cell.angle_alpha   90.00
_cell.angle_beta   90.00
_cell.angle_gamma   90.00
#
_symmetry.space_group_name_H-M   'P 1'
#
loop_
_entity.id
_entity.type
_entity.pdbx_description
1 polymer ?
#
loop_
_entity_poly.entity_id
_entity_poly.type
_entity_poly.pdbx_seq_one_letter_code
_entity_poly.pdbx_strand_id
1 'polypeptide(L)'
;MWIAQQEGRSKDGNDKTKHSLIRMLLLAADKGREIELLNNYKIVTVSLSYEYDPCVAYKILANYQNKSEVILKKTDKFRLNEMKEGLIEYKGKVHFHFSKPMLFHSNNQNIRDFINDVCHAIDTGIHKNYVIYPFHWYCYDKVNKSNENSDKYIGQETKFIEYIDSQRRKIEYTIGLQTSITNILVDKIYKFYAKIVSNFLKTQNI
;
A
#
# COMPACT_ATOMS: atom_id res chain seq x y z
N MET A 1 10.15 16.68 12.21
CA MET A 1 9.50 15.52 12.86
C MET A 1 8.97 14.62 11.76
N TRP A 2 9.27 13.32 11.79
CA TRP A 2 8.71 12.33 10.86
C TRP A 2 7.81 11.39 11.66
N ILE A 3 6.59 11.17 11.19
CA ILE A 3 5.63 10.27 11.84
C ILE A 3 5.34 9.12 10.89
N ALA A 4 5.75 7.91 11.27
CA ALA A 4 5.30 6.70 10.60
C ALA A 4 3.83 6.42 11.00
N GLN A 5 2.99 6.10 10.02
CA GLN A 5 1.58 5.76 10.25
C GLN A 5 1.35 4.25 10.24
N GLN A 6 0.10 3.82 9.95
CA GLN A 6 -0.27 2.41 9.84
C GLN A 6 0.62 1.63 8.87
N GLU A 7 0.74 0.33 9.12
CA GLU A 7 1.45 -0.64 8.30
C GLU A 7 1.17 -0.47 6.79
N GLY A 8 -0.07 -0.15 6.37
CA GLY A 8 -0.38 0.28 5.00
C GLY A 8 0.24 -0.61 3.91
N ARG A 9 1.04 -0.01 3.00
CA ARG A 9 1.85 -0.72 1.99
C ARG A 9 2.77 -1.82 2.53
N SER A 10 3.16 -1.79 3.80
CA SER A 10 3.92 -2.86 4.45
C SER A 10 3.08 -4.13 4.67
N LYS A 11 1.76 -4.08 4.50
CA LYS A 11 0.84 -5.20 4.72
C LYS A 11 0.00 -5.57 3.51
N ASP A 12 -0.84 -4.67 3.00
CA ASP A 12 -1.85 -4.98 1.98
C ASP A 12 -1.86 -4.01 0.78
N GLY A 13 -0.89 -3.09 0.72
CA GLY A 13 -0.74 -2.16 -0.40
C GLY A 13 -1.64 -0.94 -0.32
N ASN A 14 -2.37 -0.75 0.79
CA ASN A 14 -3.39 0.27 0.95
C ASN A 14 -3.02 1.25 2.07
N ASP A 15 -2.46 2.40 1.71
CA ASP A 15 -2.08 3.42 2.69
C ASP A 15 -3.32 4.14 3.22
N LYS A 16 -3.53 4.06 4.54
CA LYS A 16 -4.64 4.73 5.23
C LYS A 16 -4.16 5.36 6.53
N THR A 17 -4.55 6.60 6.74
CA THR A 17 -4.28 7.35 7.96
C THR A 17 -5.21 6.89 9.08
N LYS A 18 -4.63 6.70 10.27
CA LYS A 18 -5.39 6.32 11.47
C LYS A 18 -6.00 7.55 12.13
N HIS A 19 -7.29 7.50 12.43
CA HIS A 19 -7.99 8.53 13.21
C HIS A 19 -7.31 8.80 14.55
N SER A 20 -6.72 7.79 15.20
CA SER A 20 -5.99 7.96 16.47
C SER A 20 -4.77 8.87 16.35
N LEU A 21 -4.09 8.87 15.19
CA LEU A 21 -2.95 9.75 14.96
C LEU A 21 -3.41 11.21 14.89
N ILE A 22 -4.49 11.47 14.15
CA ILE A 22 -5.05 12.82 14.05
C ILE A 22 -5.57 13.29 15.41
N ARG A 23 -6.25 12.41 16.17
CA ARG A 23 -6.66 12.72 17.55
C ARG A 23 -5.49 13.13 18.42
N MET A 24 -4.36 12.41 18.33
CA MET A 24 -3.15 12.73 19.09
C MET A 24 -2.60 14.10 18.72
N LEU A 25 -2.56 14.45 17.42
CA LEU A 25 -2.12 15.77 16.96
C LEU A 25 -3.02 16.91 17.47
N LEU A 26 -4.32 16.62 17.63
CA LEU A 26 -5.32 17.56 18.11
C LEU A 26 -5.39 17.68 19.63
N LEU A 27 -4.65 16.86 20.41
CA LEU A 27 -4.68 16.95 21.88
C LEU A 27 -4.21 18.31 22.41
N ALA A 28 -3.35 19.00 21.66
CA ALA A 28 -2.85 20.33 22.00
C ALA A 28 -3.75 21.46 21.46
N ALA A 29 -4.88 21.15 20.82
CA ALA A 29 -5.77 22.16 20.27
C ALA A 29 -6.66 22.77 21.35
N ASP A 30 -6.71 24.10 21.38
CA ASP A 30 -7.82 24.80 22.02
C ASP A 30 -9.12 24.44 21.31
N LYS A 31 -10.23 24.33 22.07
CA LYS A 31 -11.54 23.99 21.54
C LYS A 31 -11.95 24.98 20.45
N GLY A 32 -12.25 24.47 19.25
CA GLY A 32 -12.63 25.28 18.08
C GLY A 32 -11.45 25.84 17.28
N ARG A 33 -10.20 25.52 17.64
CA ARG A 33 -8.97 25.95 16.96
C ARG A 33 -8.23 24.78 16.29
N GLU A 34 -8.90 23.66 16.11
CA GLU A 34 -8.32 22.40 15.61
C GLU A 34 -7.76 22.56 14.17
N ILE A 35 -8.51 23.24 13.30
CA ILE A 35 -8.09 23.51 11.91
C ILE A 35 -6.85 24.40 11.88
N GLU A 36 -6.85 25.46 12.69
CA GLU A 36 -5.72 26.38 12.80
C GLU A 36 -4.46 25.66 13.26
N LEU A 37 -4.58 24.81 14.29
CA LEU A 37 -3.47 23.99 14.77
C LEU A 37 -2.91 23.09 13.67
N LEU A 38 -3.76 22.35 12.95
CA LEU A 38 -3.30 21.46 11.87
C LEU A 38 -2.64 22.23 10.73
N ASN A 39 -3.18 23.40 10.34
CA ASN A 39 -2.59 24.24 9.30
C ASN A 39 -1.25 24.84 9.76
N ASN A 40 -1.10 25.14 11.05
CA ASN A 40 0.16 25.59 11.65
C ASN A 40 1.23 24.48 11.66
N TYR A 41 0.83 23.21 11.79
CA TYR A 41 1.76 22.08 11.68
C TYR A 41 2.33 21.89 10.27
N LYS A 42 1.71 22.48 9.24
CA LYS A 42 2.18 22.40 7.84
C LYS A 42 2.44 20.95 7.40
N ILE A 43 1.45 20.08 7.62
CA ILE A 43 1.58 18.64 7.35
C ILE A 43 1.96 18.42 5.89
N VAL A 44 3.06 17.69 5.65
CA VAL A 44 3.51 17.26 4.33
C VAL A 44 3.31 15.77 4.22
N THR A 45 2.58 15.32 3.19
CA THR A 45 2.44 13.89 2.91
C THR A 45 3.65 13.40 2.15
N VAL A 46 4.04 12.15 2.45
CA VAL A 46 5.12 11.48 1.74
C VAL A 46 4.58 10.19 1.13
N SER A 47 4.69 10.08 -0.19
CA SER A 47 4.29 8.90 -0.94
C SER A 47 5.53 8.14 -1.40
N LEU A 48 5.58 6.84 -1.09
CA LEU A 48 6.67 5.95 -1.49
C LEU A 48 6.17 4.94 -2.50
N SER A 49 6.64 5.04 -3.74
CA SER A 49 6.23 4.21 -4.87
C SER A 49 7.35 3.26 -5.29
N TYR A 50 7.15 1.95 -5.05
CA TYR A 50 7.99 0.88 -5.58
C TYR A 50 7.38 0.32 -6.86
N GLU A 51 8.20 -0.08 -7.82
CA GLU A 51 7.77 -0.89 -8.95
C GLU A 51 7.58 -2.36 -8.54
N TYR A 52 8.49 -2.89 -7.72
CA TYR A 52 8.40 -4.21 -7.13
C TYR A 52 8.60 -4.14 -5.63
N ASP A 53 7.71 -4.79 -4.90
CA ASP A 53 7.83 -5.03 -3.47
C ASP A 53 8.54 -6.38 -3.24
N PRO A 54 9.79 -6.37 -2.76
CA PRO A 54 10.59 -7.59 -2.63
C PRO A 54 10.01 -8.56 -1.59
N CYS A 55 9.21 -8.06 -0.65
CA CYS A 55 8.61 -8.85 0.42
C CYS A 55 7.17 -9.27 0.10
N VAL A 56 6.66 -9.05 -1.13
CA VAL A 56 5.24 -9.27 -1.45
C VAL A 56 4.78 -10.69 -1.13
N ALA A 57 5.58 -11.72 -1.45
CA ALA A 57 5.26 -13.11 -1.12
C ALA A 57 5.08 -13.31 0.39
N TYR A 58 6.00 -12.79 1.21
CA TYR A 58 5.95 -12.88 2.67
C TYR A 58 4.74 -12.14 3.25
N LYS A 59 4.41 -10.96 2.72
CA LYS A 59 3.21 -10.21 3.12
C LYS A 59 1.92 -10.97 2.83
N ILE A 60 1.83 -11.55 1.64
CA ILE A 60 0.65 -12.34 1.25
C ILE A 60 0.52 -13.61 2.11
N LEU A 61 1.61 -14.32 2.37
CA LEU A 61 1.65 -15.48 3.27
C LEU A 61 1.22 -15.11 4.69
N ALA A 62 1.79 -14.04 5.25
CA ALA A 62 1.45 -13.53 6.57
C ALA A 62 -0.03 -13.12 6.69
N ASN A 63 -0.59 -12.50 5.65
CA ASN A 63 -1.99 -12.10 5.63
C ASN A 63 -2.94 -13.29 5.43
N TYR A 64 -2.50 -14.35 4.75
CA TYR A 64 -3.27 -15.57 4.59
C TYR A 64 -3.37 -16.33 5.93
N GLN A 65 -2.25 -16.48 6.64
CA GLN A 65 -2.17 -17.07 7.98
C GLN A 65 -3.21 -16.52 8.96
N ASN A 66 -3.35 -15.19 9.02
CA ASN A 66 -4.29 -14.56 9.94
C ASN A 66 -5.76 -14.85 9.63
N LYS A 67 -6.07 -15.39 8.44
CA LYS A 67 -7.45 -15.61 7.96
C LYS A 67 -7.80 -17.08 7.75
N SER A 68 -6.82 -17.98 7.67
CA SER A 68 -7.02 -19.41 7.46
C SER A 68 -6.66 -20.20 8.71
N GLU A 69 -7.37 -21.30 8.98
CA GLU A 69 -6.97 -22.29 10.01
C GLU A 69 -5.65 -23.03 9.66
N VAL A 70 -5.08 -22.76 8.48
CA VAL A 70 -3.75 -23.25 8.10
C VAL A 70 -2.69 -22.53 8.94
N ILE A 71 -2.21 -23.21 9.98
CA ILE A 71 -1.15 -22.75 10.88
C ILE A 71 0.20 -22.81 10.17
N LEU A 72 0.46 -21.91 9.22
CA LEU A 72 1.83 -21.57 8.88
C LEU A 72 2.39 -20.72 10.03
N LYS A 73 3.26 -21.29 10.87
CA LYS A 73 3.89 -20.52 11.95
C LYS A 73 4.88 -19.51 11.37
N LYS A 74 4.77 -18.23 11.76
CA LYS A 74 5.83 -17.24 11.54
C LYS A 74 7.03 -17.60 12.43
N THR A 75 7.91 -18.44 11.91
CA THR A 75 9.17 -18.79 12.56
C THR A 75 10.17 -17.65 12.48
N ASP A 76 11.19 -17.67 13.33
CA ASP A 76 12.28 -16.68 13.26
C ASP A 76 12.99 -16.73 11.91
N LYS A 77 13.11 -17.92 11.30
CA LYS A 77 13.63 -18.09 9.95
C LYS A 77 12.78 -17.37 8.90
N PHE A 78 11.45 -17.42 9.02
CA PHE A 78 10.55 -16.66 8.13
C PHE A 78 10.80 -15.15 8.26
N ARG A 79 10.88 -14.63 9.49
CA ARG A 79 11.12 -13.20 9.76
C ARG A 79 12.50 -12.75 9.27
N LEU A 80 13.53 -13.56 9.49
CA LEU A 80 14.89 -13.29 9.03
C LEU A 80 14.95 -13.22 7.50
N ASN A 81 14.28 -14.16 6.82
CA ASN A 81 14.19 -14.14 5.36
C ASN A 81 13.41 -12.91 4.87
N GLU A 82 12.27 -12.57 5.46
CA GLU A 82 11.52 -11.35 5.13
C GLU A 82 12.40 -10.09 5.24
N MET A 83 13.17 -9.96 6.33
CA MET A 83 14.11 -8.85 6.52
C MET A 83 15.23 -8.83 5.48
N LYS A 84 15.85 -10.00 5.22
CA LYS A 84 16.92 -10.14 4.22
C LYS A 84 16.44 -9.70 2.84
N GLU A 85 15.27 -10.15 2.44
CA GLU A 85 14.66 -9.86 1.13
C GLU A 85 14.34 -8.37 1.01
N GLY A 86 13.80 -7.76 2.06
CA GLY A 86 13.54 -6.33 2.11
C GLY A 86 14.80 -5.48 1.90
N LEU A 87 15.96 -5.97 2.35
CA LEU A 87 17.24 -5.28 2.21
C LEU A 87 17.89 -5.50 0.84
N ILE A 88 18.00 -6.75 0.40
CA ILE A 88 18.91 -7.15 -0.69
C ILE A 88 18.22 -7.20 -2.05
N GLU A 89 16.94 -7.58 -2.09
CA GLU A 89 16.27 -7.86 -3.36
C GLU A 89 15.94 -6.59 -4.16
N TYR A 90 15.84 -6.79 -5.46
CA TYR A 90 15.57 -5.74 -6.44
C TYR A 90 14.15 -5.16 -6.29
N LYS A 91 14.08 -3.83 -6.20
CA LYS A 91 12.83 -3.07 -5.98
C LYS A 91 12.28 -2.42 -7.25
N GLY A 92 12.97 -2.58 -8.37
CA GLY A 92 12.70 -1.81 -9.57
C GLY A 92 12.93 -0.31 -9.34
N LYS A 93 12.12 0.51 -10.01
CA LYS A 93 12.10 1.95 -9.79
C LYS A 93 11.49 2.28 -8.43
N VAL A 94 12.16 3.16 -7.69
CA VAL A 94 11.69 3.67 -6.40
C VAL A 94 11.54 5.18 -6.51
N HIS A 95 10.40 5.70 -6.09
CA HIS A 95 10.12 7.13 -6.11
C HIS A 95 9.57 7.60 -4.77
N PHE A 96 10.17 8.65 -4.23
CA PHE A 96 9.69 9.38 -3.08
C PHE A 96 9.08 10.69 -3.55
N HIS A 97 7.82 10.93 -3.19
CA HIS A 97 7.16 12.20 -3.43
C HIS A 97 6.90 12.90 -2.10
N PHE A 98 7.28 14.17 -2.01
CA PHE A 98 6.92 15.06 -0.91
C PHE A 98 5.89 16.06 -1.42
N SER A 99 4.72 16.10 -0.81
CA SER A 99 3.71 17.09 -1.17
C SER A 99 4.12 18.50 -0.76
N LYS A 100 3.41 19.51 -1.27
CA LYS A 100 3.38 20.81 -0.60
C LYS A 100 2.69 20.65 0.77
N PRO A 101 2.96 21.56 1.74
CA PRO A 101 2.20 21.60 2.98
C PRO A 101 0.69 21.61 2.69
N MET A 102 -0.02 20.68 3.31
CA MET A 102 -1.46 20.57 3.19
C MET A 102 -2.15 21.74 3.89
N LEU A 103 -3.26 22.16 3.31
CA LEU A 103 -4.21 23.06 3.93
C LEU A 103 -5.50 22.29 4.17
N PHE A 104 -5.93 22.28 5.42
CA PHE A 104 -7.16 21.64 5.85
C PHE A 104 -8.26 22.69 5.93
N HIS A 105 -9.41 22.32 5.39
CA HIS A 105 -10.66 23.05 5.49
C HIS A 105 -11.73 22.07 5.93
N SER A 106 -12.61 22.50 6.83
CA SER A 106 -13.75 21.68 7.25
C SER A 106 -14.88 22.57 7.69
N ASN A 107 -16.08 22.21 7.25
CA ASN A 107 -17.33 22.82 7.72
C ASN A 107 -18.00 21.96 8.80
N ASN A 108 -17.40 20.82 9.14
CA ASN A 108 -17.96 19.89 10.12
C ASN A 108 -17.74 20.40 11.54
N GLN A 109 -18.85 20.61 12.25
CA GLN A 109 -18.84 20.99 13.66
C GLN A 109 -18.52 19.80 14.58
N ASN A 110 -18.70 18.58 14.09
CA ASN A 110 -18.40 17.36 14.82
C ASN A 110 -16.92 16.96 14.66
N ILE A 111 -16.22 16.82 15.78
CA ILE A 111 -14.80 16.41 15.81
C ILE A 111 -14.54 15.07 15.10
N ARG A 112 -15.49 14.12 15.16
CA ARG A 112 -15.36 12.81 14.51
C ARG A 112 -15.32 12.95 13.00
N ASP A 113 -16.25 13.72 12.44
CA ASP A 113 -16.36 13.91 10.99
C ASP A 113 -15.20 14.76 10.49
N PHE A 114 -14.79 15.79 11.26
CA PHE A 114 -13.57 16.54 10.98
C PHE A 114 -12.32 15.66 10.91
N ILE A 115 -12.11 14.77 11.90
CA ILE A 115 -10.97 13.85 11.87
C ILE A 115 -11.05 12.92 10.65
N ASN A 116 -12.26 12.50 10.29
CA ASN A 116 -12.46 11.66 9.11
C ASN A 116 -12.06 12.39 7.82
N ASP A 117 -12.44 13.66 7.68
CA ASP A 117 -12.07 14.49 6.53
C ASP A 117 -10.56 14.72 6.45
N VAL A 118 -9.92 15.00 7.59
CA VAL A 118 -8.45 15.16 7.66
C VAL A 118 -7.75 13.86 7.24
N CYS A 119 -8.18 12.71 7.76
CA CYS A 119 -7.66 11.41 7.33
C CYS A 119 -7.85 11.20 5.82
N HIS A 120 -9.05 11.48 5.29
CA HIS A 120 -9.33 11.33 3.87
C HIS A 120 -8.51 12.29 2.99
N ALA A 121 -8.29 13.52 3.44
CA ALA A 121 -7.45 14.48 2.74
C ALA A 121 -6.00 13.99 2.68
N ILE A 122 -5.46 13.45 3.79
CA ILE A 122 -4.11 12.88 3.83
C ILE A 122 -4.01 11.66 2.93
N ASP A 123 -4.95 10.72 3.03
CA ASP A 123 -5.02 9.53 2.17
C ASP A 123 -5.05 9.91 0.69
N THR A 124 -5.90 10.87 0.33
CA THR A 124 -6.02 11.38 -1.04
C THR A 124 -4.71 12.05 -1.49
N GLY A 125 -4.09 12.85 -0.62
CA GLY A 125 -2.78 13.46 -0.88
C GLY A 125 -1.68 12.43 -1.09
N ILE A 126 -1.69 11.31 -0.38
CA ILE A 126 -0.72 10.22 -0.58
C ILE A 126 -0.99 9.51 -1.91
N HIS A 127 -2.24 9.06 -2.11
CA HIS A 127 -2.65 8.24 -3.26
C HIS A 127 -2.52 8.99 -4.60
N LYS A 128 -2.85 10.28 -4.64
CA LYS A 128 -2.73 11.12 -5.84
C LYS A 128 -1.29 11.23 -6.34
N ASN A 129 -0.34 11.16 -5.41
CA ASN A 129 1.08 11.31 -5.69
C ASN A 129 1.81 9.96 -5.84
N TYR A 130 1.08 8.86 -6.00
CA TYR A 130 1.68 7.60 -6.41
C TYR A 130 2.23 7.69 -7.84
N VAL A 131 3.41 7.10 -8.04
CA VAL A 131 3.92 6.78 -9.37
C VAL A 131 3.43 5.38 -9.71
N ILE A 132 2.64 5.29 -10.78
CA ILE A 132 2.09 4.01 -11.26
C ILE A 132 2.97 3.48 -12.39
N TYR A 133 3.63 2.35 -12.14
CA TYR A 133 4.48 1.69 -13.12
C TYR A 133 3.69 0.72 -14.00
N PRO A 134 4.22 0.35 -15.19
CA PRO A 134 3.60 -0.63 -16.10
C PRO A 134 3.14 -1.91 -15.42
N PHE A 135 3.96 -2.46 -14.50
CA PHE A 135 3.62 -3.68 -13.77
C PHE A 135 2.35 -3.54 -12.91
N HIS A 136 2.10 -2.36 -12.35
CA HIS A 136 0.89 -2.11 -11.57
C HIS A 136 -0.36 -2.15 -12.45
N TRP A 137 -0.29 -1.56 -13.65
CA TRP A 137 -1.36 -1.60 -14.65
C TRP A 137 -1.60 -3.03 -15.14
N TYR A 138 -0.54 -3.78 -15.42
CA TYR A 138 -0.63 -5.20 -15.76
C TYR A 138 -1.39 -5.99 -14.68
N CYS A 139 -1.03 -5.80 -13.41
CA CYS A 139 -1.72 -6.47 -12.30
C CYS A 139 -3.18 -6.02 -12.16
N TYR A 140 -3.46 -4.73 -12.36
CA TYR A 140 -4.81 -4.18 -12.31
C TYR A 140 -5.71 -4.81 -13.38
N ASP A 141 -5.24 -4.89 -14.62
CA ASP A 141 -5.94 -5.51 -15.74
C ASP A 141 -6.18 -7.01 -15.48
N LYS A 142 -5.18 -7.74 -14.97
CA LYS A 142 -5.34 -9.16 -14.58
C LYS A 142 -6.42 -9.38 -13.53
N VAL A 143 -6.49 -8.53 -12.50
CA VAL A 143 -7.51 -8.63 -11.44
C VAL A 143 -8.91 -8.33 -11.97
N ASN A 144 -9.03 -7.33 -12.86
CA ASN A 144 -10.32 -6.91 -13.41
C ASN A 144 -10.73 -7.68 -14.67
N LYS A 145 -9.91 -8.62 -15.14
CA LYS A 145 -10.12 -9.37 -16.41
C LYS A 145 -10.36 -8.43 -17.59
N SER A 146 -9.58 -7.35 -17.65
CA SER A 146 -9.64 -6.30 -18.66
C SER A 146 -8.30 -6.16 -19.36
N ASN A 147 -8.29 -5.54 -20.55
CA ASN A 147 -7.09 -5.14 -21.28
C ASN A 147 -7.10 -3.63 -21.60
N GLU A 148 -7.94 -2.85 -20.91
CA GLU A 148 -8.13 -1.40 -21.14
C GLU A 148 -6.85 -0.59 -20.92
N ASN A 149 -5.89 -1.09 -20.13
CA ASN A 149 -4.64 -0.39 -19.82
C ASN A 149 -3.42 -1.05 -20.49
N SER A 150 -3.64 -1.90 -21.50
CA SER A 150 -2.59 -2.65 -22.18
C SER A 150 -1.53 -1.77 -22.84
N ASP A 151 -1.92 -0.59 -23.34
CA ASP A 151 -1.03 0.44 -23.85
C ASP A 151 0.07 0.85 -22.85
N LYS A 152 -0.21 0.76 -21.55
CA LYS A 152 0.73 1.16 -20.49
C LYS A 152 1.81 0.13 -20.19
N TYR A 153 1.67 -1.10 -20.69
CA TYR A 153 2.57 -2.21 -20.33
C TYR A 153 2.95 -3.15 -21.46
N ILE A 154 2.46 -2.90 -22.68
CA ILE A 154 2.74 -3.72 -23.86
C ILE A 154 4.25 -3.88 -24.09
N GLY A 155 4.67 -5.11 -24.39
CA GLY A 155 6.07 -5.50 -24.63
C GLY A 155 6.87 -5.82 -23.36
N GLN A 156 6.27 -5.77 -22.17
CA GLN A 156 6.93 -6.10 -20.89
C GLN A 156 6.28 -7.31 -20.17
N GLU A 157 5.25 -7.91 -20.75
CA GLU A 157 4.44 -8.98 -20.15
C GLU A 157 5.29 -10.18 -19.75
N THR A 158 6.21 -10.61 -20.60
CA THR A 158 7.12 -11.75 -20.32
C THR A 158 7.90 -11.50 -19.02
N LYS A 159 8.48 -10.31 -18.86
CA LYS A 159 9.21 -9.92 -17.64
C LYS A 159 8.30 -9.93 -16.40
N PHE A 160 7.04 -9.50 -16.55
CA PHE A 160 6.09 -9.50 -15.42
C PHE A 160 5.65 -10.91 -15.03
N ILE A 161 5.47 -11.79 -16.01
CA ILE A 161 5.18 -13.21 -15.77
C ILE A 161 6.36 -13.85 -15.02
N GLU A 162 7.60 -13.64 -15.48
CA GLU A 162 8.81 -14.13 -14.82
C GLU A 162 8.93 -13.63 -13.37
N TYR A 163 8.63 -12.35 -13.14
CA TYR A 163 8.61 -11.80 -11.79
C TYR A 163 7.54 -12.49 -10.92
N ILE A 164 6.30 -12.63 -11.39
CA ILE A 164 5.25 -13.31 -10.64
C ILE A 164 5.63 -14.76 -10.34
N ASP A 165 6.25 -15.47 -11.30
CA ASP A 165 6.71 -16.85 -11.11
C ASP A 165 7.88 -16.95 -10.11
N SER A 166 8.73 -15.92 -10.01
CA SER A 166 9.71 -15.84 -8.93
C SER A 166 9.02 -15.77 -7.56
N GLN A 167 7.93 -15.02 -7.43
CA GLN A 167 7.18 -14.91 -6.18
C GLN A 167 6.38 -16.18 -5.87
N ARG A 168 5.83 -16.83 -6.90
CA ARG A 168 5.20 -18.16 -6.80
C ARG A 168 6.15 -19.18 -6.20
N ARG A 169 7.39 -19.26 -6.71
CA ARG A 169 8.41 -20.18 -6.19
C ARG A 169 8.73 -19.92 -4.72
N LYS A 170 8.78 -18.65 -4.29
CA LYS A 170 8.96 -18.28 -2.86
C LYS A 170 7.78 -18.78 -2.00
N ILE A 171 6.55 -18.66 -2.50
CA ILE A 171 5.35 -19.19 -1.83
C ILE A 171 5.42 -20.71 -1.72
N GLU A 172 5.63 -21.41 -2.83
CA GLU A 172 5.69 -22.88 -2.89
C GLU A 172 6.77 -23.45 -1.99
N TYR A 173 7.95 -22.83 -1.98
CA TYR A 173 9.02 -23.19 -1.06
C TYR A 173 8.62 -23.07 0.42
N THR A 174 7.78 -22.08 0.74
CA THR A 174 7.37 -21.81 2.13
C THR A 174 6.25 -22.72 2.61
N ILE A 175 5.29 -23.07 1.75
CA ILE A 175 4.08 -23.81 2.14
C ILE A 175 4.09 -25.29 1.70
N GLY A 176 5.12 -25.71 0.96
CA GLY A 176 5.14 -26.98 0.21
C GLY A 176 4.28 -26.89 -1.05
N LEU A 177 4.56 -27.64 -2.11
CA LEU A 177 3.91 -27.54 -3.44
C LEU A 177 2.38 -27.86 -3.42
N GLN A 178 1.60 -26.97 -2.83
CA GLN A 178 0.14 -27.06 -2.68
C GLN A 178 -0.52 -26.18 -3.74
N THR A 179 -0.64 -26.72 -4.96
CA THR A 179 -1.02 -25.97 -6.17
C THR A 179 -2.29 -25.12 -6.01
N SER A 180 -3.32 -25.64 -5.32
CA SER A 180 -4.57 -24.91 -5.09
C SER A 180 -4.37 -23.65 -4.23
N ILE A 181 -3.65 -23.78 -3.10
CA ILE A 181 -3.34 -22.65 -2.21
C ILE A 181 -2.39 -21.67 -2.90
N THR A 182 -1.36 -22.17 -3.59
CA THR A 182 -0.42 -21.32 -4.33
C THR A 182 -1.14 -20.41 -5.31
N ASN A 183 -2.09 -20.94 -6.09
CA ASN A 183 -2.85 -20.12 -7.05
C ASN A 183 -3.67 -19.02 -6.36
N ILE A 184 -4.28 -19.30 -5.21
CA ILE A 184 -4.99 -18.29 -4.39
C ILE A 184 -4.01 -17.20 -3.91
N LEU A 185 -2.82 -17.58 -3.47
CA LEU A 185 -1.82 -16.62 -2.98
C LEU A 185 -1.24 -15.78 -4.12
N VAL A 186 -1.01 -16.36 -5.29
CA VAL A 186 -0.57 -15.62 -6.48
C VAL A 186 -1.64 -14.61 -6.92
N ASP A 187 -2.92 -14.97 -6.90
CA ASP A 187 -4.02 -14.02 -7.13
C ASP A 187 -4.00 -12.85 -6.13
N LYS A 188 -3.65 -13.11 -4.86
CA LYS A 188 -3.47 -12.05 -3.86
C LYS A 188 -2.27 -11.14 -4.16
N ILE A 189 -1.21 -11.62 -4.82
CA ILE A 189 -0.11 -10.76 -5.29
C ILE A 189 -0.62 -9.78 -6.34
N TYR A 190 -1.37 -10.26 -7.34
CA TYR A 190 -1.98 -9.37 -8.33
C TYR A 190 -2.88 -8.32 -7.68
N LYS A 191 -3.72 -8.73 -6.71
CA LYS A 191 -4.59 -7.83 -5.94
C LYS A 191 -3.81 -6.79 -5.14
N PHE A 192 -2.66 -7.14 -4.58
CA PHE A 192 -1.79 -6.22 -3.85
C PHE A 192 -1.36 -5.06 -4.75
N TYR A 193 -0.84 -5.36 -5.95
CA TYR A 193 -0.41 -4.32 -6.89
C TYR A 193 -1.58 -3.57 -7.54
N ALA A 194 -2.67 -4.26 -7.87
CA ALA A 194 -3.89 -3.64 -8.40
C ALA A 194 -4.52 -2.62 -7.43
N LYS A 195 -4.33 -2.82 -6.12
CA LYS A 195 -4.80 -1.88 -5.09
C LYS A 195 -4.16 -0.50 -5.23
N ILE A 196 -2.88 -0.45 -5.60
CA ILE A 196 -2.15 0.81 -5.82
C ILE A 196 -2.84 1.63 -6.92
N VAL A 197 -3.14 0.99 -8.05
CA VAL A 197 -3.85 1.61 -9.18
C VAL A 197 -5.26 2.03 -8.76
N SER A 198 -5.98 1.16 -8.06
CA SER A 198 -7.34 1.44 -7.60
C SER A 198 -7.40 2.67 -6.70
N ASN A 199 -6.44 2.81 -5.78
CA ASN A 199 -6.36 3.94 -4.88
C ASN A 199 -5.99 5.23 -5.63
N PHE A 200 -5.05 5.16 -6.56
CA PHE A 200 -4.69 6.29 -7.43
C PHE A 200 -5.89 6.77 -8.26
N LEU A 201 -6.60 5.87 -8.95
CA LEU A 201 -7.76 6.23 -9.78
C LEU A 201 -8.89 6.87 -8.96
N LYS A 202 -9.13 6.41 -7.73
CA LYS A 202 -10.12 7.03 -6.83
C LYS A 202 -9.83 8.50 -6.54
N THR A 203 -8.57 8.92 -6.57
CA THR A 203 -8.21 10.33 -6.35
C THR A 203 -8.33 11.22 -7.59
N GLN A 204 -8.47 10.63 -8.78
CA GLN A 204 -8.67 11.39 -10.02
C GLN A 204 -10.15 11.74 -10.25
N ASN A 205 -11.05 11.05 -9.55
CA ASN A 205 -12.50 11.26 -9.62
C ASN A 205 -13.05 12.20 -8.52
N ILE A 206 -12.15 12.89 -7.80
CA ILE A 206 -12.44 13.85 -6.73
C ILE A 206 -12.00 15.23 -7.19
#